data_AF-A0A0F2REA8-F1
#
_entry.id   AF-A0A0F2REA8-F1
#
_cell.length_a   1.000
_cell.length_b   1.000
_cell.length_c   1.000
_cell.angle_alpha   90.00
_cell.angle_beta   90.00
_cell.angle_gamma   90.00
#
_symmetry.space_group_name_H-M   'P 1'
#
loop_
_entity.id
_entity.type
_entity.pdbx_description
1 polymer ?
#
loop_
_entity_poly.entity_id
_entity_poly.type
_entity_poly.pdbx_seq_one_letter_code
_entity_poly.pdbx_strand_id
1 'polypeptide(L)'
;MVLAFLSDLVLWKKPDNAIEIGSYMGRSSILIATAMMQIGAKGKLLCVDLFADEIDDNYVNYPVIRDMAARIGTCWQHYLDVPRPSILRAYFDKTLSRFPYLDDYVELYEGASEELCLPAARRFQFAYLDGDHTFQAVTMDLIKTLKNLDPGGVVALDDCSDQFPGVQALVSRLGDLPGATKLGEQFPDIAFTFADPVGSEAILSTIEPEEFAAVDGQTSFRGKKQR
;
A
#
# COMPACT_ATOMS: atom_id res chain seq x y z
N MET A 1 -10.05 -1.27 13.03
CA MET A 1 -11.02 -0.54 12.21
C MET A 1 -10.39 0.03 10.93
N VAL A 2 -9.10 0.41 10.94
CA VAL A 2 -8.43 1.09 9.81
C VAL A 2 -8.29 0.26 8.53
N LEU A 3 -8.14 -1.07 8.56
CA LEU A 3 -7.95 -1.85 7.31
C LEU A 3 -9.24 -2.45 6.71
N ALA A 4 -10.39 -2.31 7.38
CA ALA A 4 -11.64 -2.94 6.92
C ALA A 4 -12.11 -2.37 5.58
N PHE A 5 -11.84 -1.09 5.33
CA PHE A 5 -12.24 -0.44 4.08
C PHE A 5 -11.57 -1.05 2.84
N LEU A 6 -10.38 -1.68 2.98
CA LEU A 6 -9.71 -2.34 1.86
C LEU A 6 -10.54 -3.51 1.34
N SER A 7 -11.04 -4.34 2.25
CA SER A 7 -11.96 -5.42 1.87
C SER A 7 -13.25 -4.85 1.26
N ASP A 8 -13.81 -3.79 1.83
CA ASP A 8 -15.03 -3.16 1.30
C ASP A 8 -14.81 -2.60 -0.12
N LEU A 9 -13.67 -1.96 -0.39
CA LEU A 9 -13.29 -1.48 -1.71
C LEU A 9 -13.17 -2.62 -2.71
N VAL A 10 -12.53 -3.73 -2.35
CA VAL A 10 -12.39 -4.91 -3.22
C VAL A 10 -13.75 -5.56 -3.47
N LEU A 11 -14.58 -5.72 -2.44
CA LEU A 11 -15.93 -6.29 -2.57
C LEU A 11 -16.85 -5.43 -3.47
N TRP A 12 -16.71 -4.11 -3.37
CA TRP A 12 -17.44 -3.16 -4.21
C TRP A 12 -16.92 -3.13 -5.65
N LYS A 13 -15.61 -2.97 -5.82
CA LYS A 13 -14.97 -2.81 -7.13
C LYS A 13 -14.94 -4.12 -7.93
N LYS A 14 -14.84 -5.24 -7.23
CA LYS A 14 -14.74 -6.60 -7.77
C LYS A 14 -13.58 -6.79 -8.77
N PRO A 15 -12.32 -6.48 -8.38
CA PRO A 15 -11.17 -6.63 -9.26
C PRO A 15 -10.84 -8.10 -9.52
N ASP A 16 -10.45 -8.44 -10.75
CA ASP A 16 -9.80 -9.72 -11.02
C ASP A 16 -8.32 -9.66 -10.65
N ASN A 17 -7.66 -8.54 -10.95
CA ASN A 17 -6.25 -8.32 -10.63
C ASN A 17 -6.08 -7.05 -9.78
N ALA A 18 -5.21 -7.14 -8.79
CA ALA A 18 -4.85 -6.03 -7.91
C ALA A 18 -3.33 -5.91 -7.76
N ILE A 19 -2.87 -4.73 -7.35
CA ILE A 19 -1.48 -4.47 -6.97
C ILE A 19 -1.44 -3.78 -5.60
N GLU A 20 -0.47 -4.16 -4.78
CA GLU A 20 -0.14 -3.50 -3.53
C GLU A 20 1.34 -3.15 -3.56
N ILE A 21 1.66 -1.87 -3.31
CA ILE A 21 3.04 -1.40 -3.16
C ILE A 21 3.25 -1.05 -1.69
N GLY A 22 4.24 -1.68 -1.05
CA GLY A 22 4.45 -1.61 0.39
C GLY A 22 3.72 -2.71 1.17
N SER A 23 3.94 -3.97 0.79
CA SER A 23 3.23 -5.11 1.40
C SER A 23 3.69 -5.45 2.83
N TYR A 24 4.88 -5.01 3.25
CA TYR A 24 5.45 -5.18 4.59
C TYR A 24 5.30 -6.62 5.14
N MET A 25 4.55 -6.79 6.25
CA MET A 25 4.29 -8.11 6.87
C MET A 25 3.04 -8.82 6.32
N GLY A 26 2.36 -8.25 5.33
CA GLY A 26 1.25 -8.87 4.60
C GLY A 26 -0.14 -8.72 5.23
N ARG A 27 -0.33 -7.79 6.18
CA ARG A 27 -1.61 -7.65 6.90
C ARG A 27 -2.74 -7.16 5.98
N SER A 28 -2.47 -6.12 5.21
CA SER A 28 -3.35 -5.58 4.16
C SER A 28 -3.48 -6.58 3.01
N SER A 29 -2.39 -7.23 2.60
CA SER A 29 -2.37 -8.24 1.54
C SER A 29 -3.38 -9.37 1.80
N ILE A 30 -3.44 -9.90 3.04
CA ILE A 30 -4.42 -10.92 3.42
C ILE A 30 -5.85 -10.42 3.28
N LEU A 31 -6.13 -9.17 3.68
CA LEU A 31 -7.48 -8.61 3.61
C LEU A 31 -7.94 -8.39 2.16
N ILE A 32 -7.04 -7.89 1.32
CA ILE A 32 -7.30 -7.70 -0.12
C ILE A 32 -7.48 -9.07 -0.79
N ALA A 33 -6.53 -9.99 -0.62
CA ALA A 33 -6.58 -11.33 -1.23
C ALA A 33 -7.80 -12.15 -0.75
N THR A 34 -8.18 -12.04 0.53
CA THR A 34 -9.40 -12.67 1.05
C THR A 34 -10.65 -12.13 0.36
N ALA A 35 -10.75 -10.80 0.20
CA ALA A 35 -11.88 -10.20 -0.50
C ALA A 35 -11.91 -10.57 -1.98
N MET A 36 -10.75 -10.66 -2.65
CA MET A 36 -10.63 -11.16 -4.03
C MET A 36 -11.10 -12.62 -4.15
N MET A 37 -10.74 -13.48 -3.19
CA MET A 37 -11.25 -14.84 -3.13
C MET A 37 -12.77 -14.89 -2.94
N GLN A 38 -13.32 -14.05 -2.06
CA GLN A 38 -14.77 -14.00 -1.78
C GLN A 38 -15.60 -13.63 -3.02
N ILE A 39 -15.10 -12.72 -3.86
CA ILE A 39 -15.76 -12.36 -5.12
C ILE A 39 -15.50 -13.36 -6.26
N GLY A 40 -14.65 -14.37 -6.03
CA GLY A 40 -14.28 -15.37 -7.02
C GLY A 40 -13.41 -14.82 -8.15
N ALA A 41 -12.55 -13.83 -7.83
CA ALA A 41 -11.61 -13.21 -8.77
C ALA A 41 -10.78 -14.27 -9.51
N LYS A 42 -10.48 -14.00 -10.77
CA LYS A 42 -9.70 -14.91 -11.63
C LYS A 42 -8.21 -14.61 -11.65
N GLY A 43 -7.82 -13.41 -11.25
CA GLY A 43 -6.43 -12.99 -11.17
C GLY A 43 -5.90 -12.99 -9.74
N LYS A 44 -4.83 -12.22 -9.53
CA LYS A 44 -4.08 -12.19 -8.27
C LYS A 44 -3.83 -10.77 -7.78
N LEU A 45 -3.57 -10.66 -6.48
CA LEU A 45 -2.91 -9.53 -5.87
C LEU A 45 -1.39 -9.66 -6.09
N LEU A 46 -0.80 -8.70 -6.78
CA LEU A 46 0.65 -8.54 -6.85
C LEU A 46 1.13 -7.70 -5.66
N CYS A 47 1.85 -8.34 -4.74
CA CYS A 47 2.49 -7.70 -3.59
C CYS A 47 3.93 -7.30 -3.93
N VAL A 48 4.23 -6.01 -3.80
CA VAL A 48 5.51 -5.39 -4.17
C VAL A 48 6.16 -4.82 -2.92
N ASP A 49 7.34 -5.32 -2.55
CA ASP A 49 8.10 -4.83 -1.41
C ASP A 49 9.58 -5.21 -1.55
N LEU A 50 10.48 -4.49 -0.88
CA LEU A 50 11.89 -4.84 -0.79
C LEU A 50 12.11 -6.12 0.00
N PHE A 51 11.30 -6.36 1.04
CA PHE A 51 11.41 -7.46 2.01
C PHE A 51 12.78 -7.66 2.70
N ALA A 52 13.74 -6.77 2.44
CA ALA A 52 15.12 -6.85 2.89
C ALA A 52 15.35 -6.22 4.27
N ASP A 53 14.35 -5.53 4.81
CA ASP A 53 14.48 -4.88 6.11
C ASP A 53 14.68 -5.90 7.24
N GLU A 54 15.73 -5.66 8.03
CA GLU A 54 15.86 -6.28 9.34
C GLU A 54 14.84 -5.67 10.30
N ILE A 55 14.08 -6.55 10.95
CA ILE A 55 13.12 -6.14 11.96
C ILE A 55 13.86 -6.03 13.28
N ASP A 56 14.07 -4.79 13.72
CA ASP A 56 14.60 -4.51 15.04
C ASP A 56 13.60 -5.00 16.11
N ASP A 57 14.11 -5.77 17.07
CA ASP A 57 13.36 -6.22 18.23
C ASP A 57 12.74 -5.05 19.01
N ASN A 58 13.29 -3.83 18.91
CA ASN A 58 12.72 -2.60 19.45
C ASN A 58 11.38 -2.19 18.87
N TYR A 59 10.90 -2.82 17.79
CA TYR A 59 9.55 -2.59 17.25
C TYR A 59 8.47 -2.67 18.35
N VAL A 60 8.61 -3.60 19.30
CA VAL A 60 7.67 -3.75 20.42
C VAL A 60 7.71 -2.61 21.43
N ASN A 61 8.75 -1.79 21.36
CA ASN A 61 8.92 -0.61 22.21
C ASN A 61 8.33 0.65 21.60
N TYR A 62 7.84 0.63 20.36
CA TYR A 62 7.16 1.78 19.79
C TYR A 62 5.90 2.14 20.60
N PRO A 63 5.63 3.44 20.84
CA PRO A 63 4.52 3.88 21.69
C PRO A 63 3.17 3.26 21.30
N VAL A 64 2.89 3.16 20.00
CA VAL A 64 1.65 2.54 19.47
C VAL A 64 1.57 1.04 19.79
N ILE A 65 2.69 0.32 19.71
CA ILE A 65 2.74 -1.10 20.02
C ILE A 65 2.63 -1.33 21.52
N ARG A 66 3.20 -0.44 22.35
CA ARG A 66 3.03 -0.47 23.81
C ARG A 66 1.60 -0.12 24.25
N ASP A 67 0.95 0.83 23.59
CA ASP A 67 -0.45 1.13 23.85
C ASP A 67 -1.34 -0.07 23.47
N MET A 68 -1.04 -0.74 22.34
CA MET A 68 -1.70 -1.99 22.00
C MET A 68 -1.44 -3.06 23.06
N ALA A 69 -0.19 -3.25 23.48
CA ALA A 69 0.21 -4.20 24.52
C ALA A 69 -0.59 -4.03 25.83
N ALA A 70 -0.82 -2.78 26.26
CA ALA A 70 -1.62 -2.48 27.44
C ALA A 70 -3.08 -2.95 27.31
N ARG A 71 -3.63 -2.97 26.08
CA ARG A 71 -5.02 -3.40 25.79
C ARG A 71 -5.17 -4.93 25.71
N ILE A 72 -4.13 -5.64 25.27
CA ILE A 72 -4.13 -7.12 25.20
C ILE A 72 -3.70 -7.79 26.52
N GLY A 73 -3.20 -7.03 27.50
CA GLY A 73 -2.99 -7.49 28.87
C GLY A 73 -2.06 -8.69 28.96
N THR A 74 -2.51 -9.77 29.61
CA THR A 74 -1.69 -10.97 29.87
C THR A 74 -1.25 -11.71 28.60
N CYS A 75 -1.94 -11.51 27.47
CA CYS A 75 -1.55 -12.07 26.18
C CYS A 75 -0.28 -11.44 25.60
N TRP A 76 0.15 -10.28 26.13
CA TRP A 76 1.36 -9.60 25.67
C TRP A 76 2.63 -10.42 25.92
N GLN A 77 2.73 -11.08 27.07
CA GLN A 77 3.91 -11.92 27.37
C GLN A 77 4.02 -13.06 26.36
N HIS A 78 2.91 -13.72 26.05
CA HIS A 78 2.88 -14.76 25.02
C HIS A 78 3.29 -14.24 23.65
N TYR A 79 2.94 -12.99 23.30
CA TYR A 79 3.38 -12.37 22.05
C TYR A 79 4.91 -12.15 22.02
N LEU A 80 5.52 -11.74 23.14
CA LEU A 80 6.96 -11.55 23.26
C LEU A 80 7.75 -12.86 23.23
N ASP A 81 7.17 -13.95 23.76
CA ASP A 81 7.84 -15.25 23.84
C ASP A 81 7.88 -15.99 22.48
N VAL A 82 7.11 -15.54 21.47
CA VAL A 82 7.15 -16.15 20.13
C VAL A 82 8.45 -15.77 19.42
N PRO A 83 9.23 -16.76 18.93
CA PRO A 83 10.38 -16.47 18.08
C PRO A 83 9.98 -15.61 16.87
N ARG A 84 10.63 -14.45 16.78
CA ARG A 84 10.41 -13.45 15.74
C ARG A 84 11.44 -13.64 14.64
N PRO A 85 11.01 -13.78 13.37
CA PRO A 85 11.95 -13.70 12.27
C PRO A 85 12.70 -12.36 12.29
N SER A 86 13.99 -12.37 11.96
CA SER A 86 14.79 -11.14 11.92
C SER A 86 14.65 -10.37 10.60
N ILE A 87 14.00 -10.96 9.60
CA ILE A 87 13.87 -10.40 8.24
C ILE A 87 12.38 -10.28 7.90
N LEU A 88 12.01 -9.15 7.32
CA LEU A 88 10.64 -8.83 6.94
C LEU A 88 10.01 -9.89 6.04
N ARG A 89 10.76 -10.43 5.07
CA ARG A 89 10.30 -11.51 4.20
C ARG A 89 9.70 -12.69 4.96
N ALA A 90 10.39 -13.14 6.00
CA ALA A 90 9.97 -14.29 6.78
C ALA A 90 8.72 -14.01 7.63
N TYR A 91 8.47 -12.74 8.00
CA TYR A 91 7.20 -12.35 8.59
C TYR A 91 6.05 -12.41 7.58
N PHE A 92 6.27 -11.89 6.38
CA PHE A 92 5.29 -11.97 5.30
C PHE A 92 4.93 -13.42 4.98
N ASP A 93 5.93 -14.29 4.80
CA ASP A 93 5.72 -15.72 4.55
C ASP A 93 4.96 -16.39 5.71
N LYS A 94 5.30 -16.07 6.97
CA LYS A 94 4.57 -16.57 8.15
C LYS A 94 3.13 -16.07 8.20
N THR A 95 2.86 -14.85 7.73
CA THR A 95 1.49 -14.33 7.61
C THR A 95 0.70 -15.13 6.58
N LEU A 96 1.24 -15.30 5.36
CA LEU A 96 0.60 -16.09 4.31
C LEU A 96 0.39 -17.55 4.71
N SER A 97 1.36 -18.17 5.39
CA SER A 97 1.28 -19.60 5.79
C SER A 97 0.11 -19.91 6.73
N ARG A 98 -0.50 -18.89 7.36
CA ARG A 98 -1.71 -19.04 8.18
C ARG A 98 -2.98 -19.16 7.34
N PHE A 99 -2.89 -18.81 6.05
CA PHE A 99 -3.99 -18.74 5.10
C PHE A 99 -3.60 -19.45 3.78
N PRO A 100 -3.26 -20.75 3.81
CA PRO A 100 -2.73 -21.46 2.62
C PRO A 100 -3.70 -21.50 1.43
N TYR A 101 -4.98 -21.25 1.65
CA TYR A 101 -5.98 -21.13 0.59
C TYR A 101 -5.87 -19.82 -0.22
N LEU A 102 -5.01 -18.88 0.19
CA LEU A 102 -4.75 -17.63 -0.53
C LEU A 102 -3.51 -17.71 -1.43
N ASP A 103 -2.76 -18.81 -1.45
CA ASP A 103 -1.56 -18.97 -2.29
C ASP A 103 -1.87 -18.77 -3.79
N ASP A 104 -3.08 -19.15 -4.22
CA ASP A 104 -3.55 -18.93 -5.59
C ASP A 104 -3.94 -17.48 -5.89
N TYR A 105 -4.11 -16.63 -4.87
CA TYR A 105 -4.54 -15.24 -4.99
C TYR A 105 -3.42 -14.23 -4.78
N VAL A 106 -2.24 -14.65 -4.33
CA VAL A 106 -1.10 -13.76 -4.07
C VAL A 106 0.06 -14.10 -5.00
N GLU A 107 0.68 -13.05 -5.53
CA GLU A 107 1.91 -13.07 -6.32
C GLU A 107 2.88 -12.09 -5.67
N LEU A 108 4.17 -12.46 -5.59
CA LEU A 108 5.18 -11.63 -4.94
C LEU A 108 6.18 -11.07 -5.94
N TYR A 109 6.49 -9.80 -5.78
CA TYR A 109 7.65 -9.16 -6.34
C TYR A 109 8.54 -8.64 -5.21
N GLU A 110 9.74 -9.20 -5.10
CA GLU A 110 10.75 -8.79 -4.13
C GLU A 110 11.74 -7.84 -4.81
N GLY A 111 11.61 -6.55 -4.51
CA GLY A 111 12.39 -5.49 -5.12
C GLY A 111 11.76 -4.12 -4.95
N ALA A 112 12.51 -3.08 -5.31
CA ALA A 112 12.04 -1.70 -5.24
C ALA A 112 10.90 -1.49 -6.25
N SER A 113 9.87 -0.73 -5.86
CA SER A 113 8.77 -0.40 -6.78
C SER A 113 9.28 0.40 -7.99
N GLU A 114 10.37 1.16 -7.84
CA GLU A 114 11.07 1.89 -8.90
C GLU A 114 11.67 0.98 -9.98
N GLU A 115 12.02 -0.25 -9.62
CA GLU A 115 12.59 -1.25 -10.52
C GLU A 115 11.50 -2.13 -11.15
N LEU A 116 10.28 -2.11 -10.60
CA LEU A 116 9.16 -2.88 -11.11
C LEU A 116 8.85 -2.50 -12.57
N CYS A 117 9.00 -3.49 -13.45
CA CYS A 117 8.72 -3.40 -14.87
C CYS A 117 7.61 -4.40 -15.23
N LEU A 118 6.39 -3.90 -15.44
CA LEU A 118 5.25 -4.73 -15.81
C LEU A 118 5.02 -4.69 -17.33
N PRO A 119 4.71 -5.84 -17.96
CA PRO A 119 4.32 -5.85 -19.36
C PRO A 119 2.98 -5.11 -19.52
N ALA A 120 2.78 -4.44 -20.67
CA ALA A 120 1.55 -3.69 -20.95
C ALA A 120 0.27 -4.56 -20.89
N ALA A 121 0.40 -5.87 -21.09
CA ALA A 121 -0.70 -6.82 -20.97
C ALA A 121 -1.12 -7.11 -19.52
N ARG A 122 -0.27 -6.82 -18.52
CA ARG A 122 -0.62 -6.95 -17.11
C ARG A 122 -1.49 -5.75 -16.74
N ARG A 123 -2.75 -5.99 -16.41
CA ARG A 123 -3.72 -4.94 -16.06
C ARG A 123 -4.29 -5.15 -14.66
N PHE A 124 -4.61 -4.05 -13.97
CA PHE A 124 -5.20 -4.07 -12.64
C PHE A 124 -6.49 -3.26 -12.60
N GLN A 125 -7.42 -3.65 -11.75
CA GLN A 125 -8.65 -2.91 -11.48
C GLN A 125 -8.66 -2.27 -10.09
N PHE A 126 -7.71 -2.66 -9.24
CA PHE A 126 -7.54 -2.12 -7.89
C PHE A 126 -6.04 -2.00 -7.56
N ALA A 127 -5.68 -0.93 -6.86
CA ALA A 127 -4.35 -0.73 -6.33
C ALA A 127 -4.39 -0.14 -4.92
N TYR A 128 -3.43 -0.53 -4.08
CA TYR A 128 -3.22 0.03 -2.76
C TYR A 128 -1.76 0.46 -2.61
N LEU A 129 -1.53 1.71 -2.23
CA LEU A 129 -0.20 2.32 -2.10
C LEU A 129 0.06 2.62 -0.62
N ASP A 130 1.02 1.90 -0.03
CA ASP A 130 1.46 1.99 1.37
C ASP A 130 2.99 1.83 1.47
N GLY A 131 3.71 2.43 0.51
CA GLY A 131 5.16 2.37 0.40
C GLY A 131 5.85 3.49 1.19
N ASP A 132 6.79 4.18 0.54
CA ASP A 132 7.41 5.36 1.11
C ASP A 132 6.45 6.57 1.01
N HIS A 133 6.32 7.30 2.12
CA HIS A 133 5.32 8.35 2.27
C HIS A 133 5.81 9.76 1.88
N THR A 134 7.00 9.87 1.28
CA THR A 134 7.43 11.10 0.60
C THR A 134 6.55 11.37 -0.60
N PHE A 135 6.31 12.65 -0.90
CA PHE A 135 5.51 13.06 -2.05
C PHE A 135 6.08 12.51 -3.35
N GLN A 136 7.41 12.52 -3.49
CA GLN A 136 8.07 11.94 -4.65
C GLN A 136 7.77 10.44 -4.79
N ALA A 137 8.05 9.63 -3.77
CA ALA A 137 7.92 8.18 -3.88
C ALA A 137 6.48 7.76 -4.16
N VAL A 138 5.51 8.27 -3.39
CA VAL A 138 4.09 7.91 -3.56
C VAL A 138 3.54 8.37 -4.92
N THR A 139 4.03 9.50 -5.45
CA THR A 139 3.69 9.96 -6.81
C THR A 139 4.25 9.02 -7.87
N MET A 140 5.50 8.57 -7.72
CA MET A 140 6.13 7.64 -8.66
C MET A 140 5.44 6.26 -8.66
N ASP A 141 5.03 5.79 -7.48
CA ASP A 141 4.24 4.56 -7.34
C ASP A 141 2.88 4.67 -8.02
N LEU A 142 2.22 5.82 -7.88
CA LEU A 142 0.97 6.09 -8.58
C LEU A 142 1.17 6.14 -10.10
N ILE A 143 2.17 6.86 -10.59
CA ILE A 143 2.50 6.95 -12.03
C ILE A 143 2.70 5.54 -12.62
N LYS A 144 3.47 4.68 -11.94
CA LYS A 144 3.69 3.29 -12.36
C LYS A 144 2.40 2.49 -12.36
N THR A 145 1.60 2.63 -11.32
CA THR A 145 0.32 1.95 -11.19
C THR A 145 -0.63 2.33 -12.32
N LEU A 146 -0.74 3.63 -12.63
CA LEU A 146 -1.65 4.15 -13.66
C LEU A 146 -1.34 3.63 -15.06
N LYS A 147 -0.08 3.33 -15.40
CA LYS A 147 0.32 2.72 -16.69
C LYS A 147 -0.33 1.36 -16.92
N ASN A 148 -0.61 0.62 -15.86
CA ASN A 148 -1.19 -0.72 -15.90
C ASN A 148 -2.63 -0.75 -15.35
N LEU A 149 -3.18 0.37 -14.89
CA LEU A 149 -4.54 0.45 -14.36
C LEU A 149 -5.57 0.49 -15.49
N ASP A 150 -6.66 -0.27 -15.37
CA ASP A 150 -7.79 -0.19 -16.30
C ASP A 150 -8.57 1.13 -16.14
N PRO A 151 -9.19 1.66 -17.21
CA PRO A 151 -10.18 2.73 -17.09
C PRO A 151 -11.27 2.37 -16.07
N GLY A 152 -11.53 3.30 -15.15
CA GLY A 152 -12.41 3.12 -13.99
C GLY A 152 -11.78 2.31 -12.86
N GLY A 153 -10.51 1.92 -12.95
CA GLY A 153 -9.74 1.27 -11.89
C GLY A 153 -9.61 2.18 -10.66
N VAL A 154 -9.41 1.56 -9.51
CA VAL A 154 -9.41 2.25 -8.21
C VAL A 154 -8.02 2.20 -7.60
N VAL A 155 -7.57 3.32 -7.03
CA VAL A 155 -6.36 3.40 -6.21
C VAL A 155 -6.74 3.90 -4.83
N ALA A 156 -6.25 3.24 -3.79
CA ALA A 156 -6.32 3.70 -2.40
C ALA A 156 -4.92 4.02 -1.89
N LEU A 157 -4.78 5.11 -1.12
CA LEU A 157 -3.51 5.55 -0.54
C LEU A 157 -3.55 5.41 0.99
N ASP A 158 -2.56 4.79 1.60
CA ASP A 158 -2.48 4.71 3.06
C ASP A 158 -1.93 5.99 3.69
N ASP A 159 -2.03 6.09 5.02
CA ASP A 159 -1.30 7.08 5.81
C ASP A 159 -1.54 8.56 5.48
N CYS A 160 -2.66 8.92 4.83
CA CYS A 160 -3.06 10.31 4.61
C CYS A 160 -3.40 11.03 5.94
N SER A 161 -2.38 11.57 6.60
CA SER A 161 -2.45 12.23 7.91
C SER A 161 -1.35 13.28 8.04
N ASP A 162 -1.44 14.13 9.07
CA ASP A 162 -0.44 15.19 9.32
C ASP A 162 0.96 14.64 9.59
N GLN A 163 1.09 13.35 9.91
CA GLN A 163 2.37 12.67 10.06
C GLN A 163 3.07 12.45 8.70
N PHE A 164 2.30 12.34 7.61
CA PHE A 164 2.77 12.00 6.28
C PHE A 164 2.25 13.02 5.25
N PRO A 165 2.75 14.26 5.31
CA PRO A 165 2.27 15.34 4.45
C PRO A 165 2.54 15.11 2.96
N GLY A 166 3.48 14.24 2.58
CA GLY A 166 3.70 13.85 1.19
C GLY A 166 2.48 13.13 0.59
N VAL A 167 1.86 12.24 1.36
CA VAL A 167 0.60 11.59 0.96
C VAL A 167 -0.54 12.59 0.89
N GLN A 168 -0.67 13.50 1.88
CA GLN A 168 -1.70 14.54 1.88
C GLN A 168 -1.58 15.45 0.65
N ALA A 169 -0.35 15.82 0.26
CA ALA A 169 -0.08 16.60 -0.93
C ALA A 169 -0.56 15.88 -2.20
N LEU A 170 -0.27 14.58 -2.32
CA LEU A 170 -0.77 13.78 -3.45
C LEU A 170 -2.30 13.70 -3.44
N VAL A 171 -2.92 13.37 -2.30
CA VAL A 171 -4.40 13.30 -2.18
C VAL A 171 -5.05 14.63 -2.57
N SER A 172 -4.48 15.76 -2.15
CA SER A 172 -4.95 17.09 -2.57
C SER A 172 -4.83 17.29 -4.08
N ARG A 173 -3.68 16.92 -4.67
CA ARG A 173 -3.43 17.02 -6.12
C ARG A 173 -4.44 16.19 -6.92
N LEU A 174 -4.79 14.99 -6.44
CA LEU A 174 -5.76 14.11 -7.09
C LEU A 174 -7.17 14.71 -7.10
N GLY A 175 -7.51 15.59 -6.15
CA GLY A 175 -8.78 16.31 -6.14
C GLY A 175 -8.98 17.21 -7.36
N ASP A 176 -7.89 17.74 -7.92
CA ASP A 176 -7.90 18.64 -9.08
C ASP A 176 -7.49 17.93 -10.38
N LEU A 177 -7.08 16.67 -10.31
CA LEU A 177 -6.52 15.93 -11.45
C LEU A 177 -7.64 15.48 -12.41
N PRO A 178 -7.61 15.90 -13.69
CA PRO A 178 -8.59 15.44 -14.68
C PRO A 178 -8.57 13.91 -14.82
N GLY A 179 -9.77 13.32 -14.82
CA GLY A 179 -9.95 11.88 -14.94
C GLY A 179 -9.85 11.13 -13.60
N ALA A 180 -9.33 11.76 -12.53
CA ALA A 180 -9.42 11.23 -11.18
C ALA A 180 -10.73 11.67 -10.52
N THR A 181 -11.37 10.78 -9.77
CA THR A 181 -12.56 11.11 -9.00
C THR A 181 -12.49 10.39 -7.67
N LYS A 182 -12.56 11.17 -6.59
CA LYS A 182 -12.65 10.64 -5.24
C LYS A 182 -13.90 9.77 -5.12
N LEU A 183 -13.75 8.59 -4.51
CA LEU A 183 -14.90 7.73 -4.26
C LEU A 183 -15.83 8.39 -3.24
N GLY A 184 -17.15 8.14 -3.35
CA GLY A 184 -18.16 8.80 -2.52
C GLY A 184 -18.01 8.52 -1.03
N GLU A 185 -18.80 9.23 -0.21
CA GLU A 185 -18.71 9.30 1.28
C GLU A 185 -18.73 7.93 2.02
N GLN A 186 -19.07 6.85 1.32
CA GLN A 186 -19.03 5.49 1.84
C GLN A 186 -17.62 4.92 2.02
N PHE A 187 -16.60 5.52 1.40
CA PHE A 187 -15.20 5.12 1.52
C PHE A 187 -14.37 6.25 2.12
N PRO A 188 -13.24 5.94 2.77
CA PRO A 188 -12.35 6.96 3.29
C PRO A 188 -11.82 7.86 2.16
N ASP A 189 -11.46 9.08 2.54
CA ASP A 189 -11.09 10.20 1.66
C ASP A 189 -9.73 10.06 0.95
N ILE A 190 -9.32 8.82 0.71
CA ILE A 190 -8.02 8.37 0.21
C ILE A 190 -8.16 7.41 -0.97
N ALA A 191 -9.38 7.15 -1.45
CA ALA A 191 -9.65 6.25 -2.56
C ALA A 191 -10.20 7.01 -3.78
N PHE A 192 -9.63 6.74 -4.95
CA PHE A 192 -9.91 7.43 -6.20
C PHE A 192 -10.15 6.44 -7.33
N THR A 193 -11.11 6.72 -8.20
CA THR A 193 -11.28 6.04 -9.50
C THR A 193 -10.70 6.90 -10.61
N PHE A 194 -10.12 6.25 -11.63
CA PHE A 194 -9.46 6.92 -12.75
C PHE A 194 -10.15 6.58 -14.07
N ALA A 195 -10.94 7.49 -14.62
CA ALA A 195 -11.62 7.30 -15.90
C ALA A 195 -10.64 7.25 -17.08
N ASP A 196 -9.53 7.99 -17.01
CA ASP A 196 -8.44 7.99 -17.99
C ASP A 196 -7.08 7.88 -17.26
N PRO A 197 -6.66 6.66 -16.86
CA PRO A 197 -5.40 6.47 -16.14
C PRO A 197 -4.17 6.96 -16.93
N VAL A 198 -4.18 6.83 -18.26
CA VAL A 198 -3.06 7.25 -19.11
C VAL A 198 -2.95 8.77 -19.16
N GLY A 199 -4.08 9.47 -19.29
CA GLY A 199 -4.10 10.94 -19.21
C GLY A 199 -3.64 11.46 -17.85
N SER A 200 -4.11 10.85 -16.76
CA SER A 200 -3.69 11.19 -15.40
C SER A 200 -2.20 10.93 -15.17
N GLU A 201 -1.67 9.81 -15.66
CA GLU A 201 -0.24 9.48 -15.60
C GLU A 201 0.64 10.49 -16.33
N ALA A 202 0.21 10.90 -17.54
CA ALA A 202 0.95 11.88 -18.33
C ALA A 202 1.06 13.23 -17.61
N ILE A 203 -0.01 13.66 -16.93
CA ILE A 203 -0.02 14.91 -16.16
C ILE A 203 0.89 14.82 -14.93
N LEU A 204 0.81 13.71 -14.18
CA LEU A 204 1.66 13.52 -12.99
C LEU A 204 3.15 13.42 -13.37
N SER A 205 3.46 12.87 -14.54
CA SER A 205 4.82 12.79 -15.05
C SER A 205 5.43 14.14 -15.46
N THR A 206 4.64 15.23 -15.48
CA THR A 206 5.16 16.59 -15.70
C THR A 206 5.45 17.33 -14.40
N ILE A 207 5.33 16.68 -13.23
CA ILE A 207 5.71 17.30 -11.96
C ILE A 207 7.22 17.48 -11.94
N GLU A 208 7.66 18.71 -11.75
CA GLU A 208 9.07 19.07 -11.80
C GLU A 208 9.79 18.68 -10.49
N PRO A 209 11.09 18.32 -10.53
CA PRO A 209 11.87 17.95 -9.36
C PRO A 209 11.84 18.97 -8.22
N GLU A 210 11.71 20.26 -8.53
CA GLU A 210 11.61 21.33 -7.53
C GLU A 210 10.32 21.25 -6.72
N GLU A 211 9.21 20.77 -7.31
CA GLU A 211 7.94 20.58 -6.60
C GLU A 211 8.07 19.45 -5.58
N PHE A 212 8.70 18.32 -5.96
CA PHE A 212 9.03 17.24 -5.03
C PHE A 212 9.88 17.74 -3.87
N ALA A 213 10.98 18.45 -4.17
CA ALA A 213 11.86 18.99 -3.14
C ALA A 213 11.17 20.01 -2.22
N ALA A 214 10.21 20.78 -2.73
CA ALA A 214 9.46 21.76 -1.94
C ALA A 214 8.53 21.10 -0.91
N VAL A 215 7.87 20.01 -1.28
CA VAL A 215 7.00 19.25 -0.37
C VAL A 215 7.83 18.40 0.57
N ASP A 216 8.76 17.60 0.04
CA ASP A 216 9.57 16.68 0.83
C ASP A 216 10.57 17.41 1.72
N GLY A 217 11.05 18.59 1.32
CA GLY A 217 11.90 19.46 2.14
C GLY A 217 11.21 20.05 3.36
N GLN A 218 9.87 20.11 3.36
CA GLN A 218 9.07 20.49 4.54
C GLN A 218 8.87 19.32 5.50
N THR A 219 9.09 18.08 5.02
CA THR A 219 9.01 16.87 5.82
C THR A 219 10.31 16.64 6.58
N SER A 220 10.37 17.15 7.81
CA SER A 220 11.50 16.92 8.70
C SER A 220 11.18 15.87 9.76
N PHE A 221 10.79 14.64 9.41
CA PHE A 221 10.83 13.55 10.40
C PHE A 221 11.23 12.16 9.87
N ARG A 222 12.31 11.68 10.50
CA ARG A 222 13.00 10.37 10.60
C ARG A 222 12.55 9.17 9.75
N GLY A 223 13.45 8.84 8.82
CA GLY A 223 13.75 7.45 8.43
C GLY A 223 15.13 7.23 7.80
N LYS A 224 16.07 8.19 7.83
CA LYS A 224 17.47 7.89 7.52
C LYS A 224 18.06 7.00 8.61
N LYS A 225 18.00 5.67 8.45
CA LYS A 225 18.95 4.76 9.10
C LYS A 225 20.34 5.19 8.61
N GLN A 226 21.17 5.66 9.53
CA GLN A 226 22.60 5.80 9.26
C GLN A 226 23.13 4.42 8.82
N ARG A 227 23.89 4.43 7.72
CA ARG A 227 24.61 3.27 7.19
C ARG A 227 25.48 2.60 8.23
#